data_AF-A0A6S7JQ06-F1
#
_entry.id   AF-A0A6S7JQ06-F1
#
_cell.length_a   1.000
_cell.length_b   1.000
_cell.length_c   1.000
_cell.angle_alpha   90.00
_cell.angle_beta   90.00
_cell.angle_gamma   90.00
#
_symmetry.space_group_name_H-M   'P 1'
#
loop_
_entity.id
_entity.type
_entity.pdbx_description
1 polymer ?
#
loop_
_entity_poly.entity_id
_entity_poly.type
_entity_poly.pdbx_seq_one_letter_code
_entity_poly.pdbx_strand_id
1 'polypeptide(L)'
;MAGRSLQDVRDSAVIAYDLNYISDIEFSLLYDYSRSKAVFPYWKFDEFNLASWSDEECRTDETELRFAKSDLELLNNYLQIPEKIVCVQGSICNGMEALCILLKRLAYPC
;
A
#
# COMPACT_ATOMS: atom_id res chain seq x y z
N MET A 1 -18.34 7.83 -23.54
CA MET A 1 -19.02 7.83 -22.22
C MET A 1 -17.94 7.72 -21.16
N ALA A 2 -17.71 8.78 -20.37
CA ALA A 2 -16.80 8.68 -19.24
C ALA A 2 -17.43 7.74 -18.20
N GLY A 3 -16.75 6.63 -17.87
CA GLY A 3 -17.21 5.73 -16.82
C GLY A 3 -17.22 6.46 -15.49
N ARG A 4 -18.32 6.36 -14.74
CA ARG A 4 -18.40 6.90 -13.37
C ARG A 4 -17.38 6.18 -12.49
N SER A 5 -16.70 6.91 -11.62
CA SER A 5 -15.75 6.32 -10.69
C SER A 5 -16.48 5.49 -9.63
N LEU A 6 -15.79 4.53 -9.00
CA LEU A 6 -16.33 3.77 -7.87
C LEU A 6 -16.70 4.68 -6.69
N GLN A 7 -16.02 5.82 -6.57
CA GLN A 7 -16.34 6.85 -5.59
C GLN A 7 -17.71 7.50 -5.88
N ASP A 8 -17.99 7.84 -7.14
CA ASP A 8 -19.30 8.39 -7.53
C ASP A 8 -20.45 7.39 -7.26
N VAL A 9 -20.19 6.10 -7.41
CA VAL A 9 -21.15 5.02 -7.10
C VAL A 9 -21.41 4.95 -5.60
N ARG A 10 -20.37 5.05 -4.76
CA ARG A 10 -20.52 5.10 -3.29
C ARG A 10 -21.32 6.31 -2.85
N ASP A 11 -20.99 7.49 -3.37
CA ASP A 11 -21.66 8.73 -3.01
C ASP A 11 -23.15 8.68 -3.42
N SER A 12 -23.44 8.09 -4.59
CA SER A 12 -24.82 7.83 -5.03
C SER A 12 -25.55 6.83 -4.13
N ALA A 13 -24.88 5.79 -3.65
CA ALA A 13 -25.47 4.78 -2.75
C ALA A 13 -25.83 5.40 -1.39
N VAL A 14 -24.98 6.28 -0.85
CA VAL A 14 -25.25 7.03 0.39
C VAL A 14 -26.50 7.91 0.21
N ILE A 15 -26.57 8.68 -0.88
CA ILE A 15 -27.74 9.53 -1.17
C ILE A 15 -29.01 8.68 -1.31
N ALA A 16 -28.94 7.55 -2.01
CA ALA A 16 -30.09 6.66 -2.20
C ALA A 16 -30.59 6.07 -0.87
N TYR A 17 -29.67 5.75 0.04
CA TYR A 17 -30.00 5.24 1.38
C TYR A 17 -30.66 6.32 2.25
N ASP A 18 -30.10 7.53 2.29
CA ASP A 18 -30.68 8.67 3.03
C ASP A 18 -32.09 9.02 2.54
N LEU A 19 -32.33 8.88 1.23
CA LEU A 19 -33.63 9.09 0.61
C LEU A 19 -34.57 7.88 0.74
N ASN A 20 -34.17 6.82 1.45
CA ASN A 20 -34.91 5.56 1.65
C ASN A 20 -35.30 4.85 0.34
N TYR A 21 -34.52 5.03 -0.74
CA TYR A 21 -34.72 4.32 -2.00
C TYR A 21 -34.16 2.89 -1.97
N ILE A 22 -33.21 2.62 -1.08
CA ILE A 22 -32.58 1.31 -0.90
C ILE A 22 -32.57 0.93 0.58
N SER A 23 -32.70 -0.36 0.85
CA SER A 23 -32.62 -0.93 2.20
C SER A 23 -31.19 -0.97 2.74
N ASP A 24 -31.05 -1.19 4.05
CA ASP A 24 -29.76 -1.36 4.73
C ASP A 24 -28.91 -2.48 4.10
N ILE A 25 -29.57 -3.56 3.65
CA ILE A 25 -28.91 -4.70 3.00
C ILE A 25 -28.39 -4.29 1.62
N GLU A 26 -29.22 -3.64 0.80
CA GLU A 26 -28.83 -3.17 -0.53
C GLU A 26 -27.72 -2.13 -0.44
N PHE A 27 -27.82 -1.19 0.51
CA PHE A 27 -26.77 -0.23 0.81
C PHE A 27 -25.47 -0.94 1.19
N SER A 28 -25.51 -1.91 2.12
CA SER A 28 -24.32 -2.64 2.54
C SER A 28 -23.64 -3.37 1.38
N LEU A 29 -24.42 -4.06 0.53
CA LEU A 29 -23.88 -4.77 -0.63
C LEU A 29 -23.29 -3.81 -1.67
N LEU A 30 -23.99 -2.72 -1.97
CA LEU A 30 -23.52 -1.71 -2.92
C LEU A 30 -22.29 -0.99 -2.39
N TYR A 31 -22.26 -0.63 -1.12
CA TYR A 31 -21.14 0.06 -0.48
C TYR A 31 -19.89 -0.80 -0.44
N ASP A 32 -20.01 -2.10 -0.10
CA ASP A 32 -18.87 -3.02 -0.11
C ASP A 32 -18.39 -3.32 -1.54
N TYR A 33 -19.32 -3.49 -2.50
CA TYR A 33 -18.95 -3.71 -3.90
C TYR A 33 -18.27 -2.49 -4.52
N SER A 34 -18.74 -1.29 -4.16
CA SER A 34 -18.18 -0.01 -4.63
C SER A 34 -17.02 0.49 -3.76
N ARG A 35 -16.59 -0.30 -2.76
CA ARG A 35 -15.39 -0.03 -1.97
C ARG A 35 -14.18 -0.15 -2.88
N SER A 36 -13.85 0.96 -3.53
CA SER A 36 -12.55 1.10 -4.18
C SER A 36 -11.49 0.91 -3.11
N LYS A 37 -10.42 0.21 -3.52
CA LYS A 37 -9.13 0.22 -2.82
C LYS A 37 -8.87 1.65 -2.36
N ALA A 38 -8.49 1.85 -1.10
CA ALA A 38 -8.15 3.18 -0.60
C ALA A 38 -7.27 3.87 -1.66
N VAL A 39 -7.75 4.99 -2.21
CA VAL A 39 -6.98 5.75 -3.19
C VAL A 39 -5.89 6.44 -2.40
N PHE A 40 -4.83 5.69 -2.12
CA PHE A 40 -3.61 6.26 -1.62
C PHE A 40 -3.10 7.21 -2.68
N PRO A 41 -2.80 8.47 -2.33
CA PRO A 41 -2.28 9.43 -3.28
C PRO A 41 -0.83 9.09 -3.58
N TYR A 42 -0.60 7.95 -4.24
CA TYR A 42 0.73 7.41 -4.52
C TYR A 42 1.58 8.42 -5.29
N TRP A 43 0.95 9.23 -6.13
CA TRP A 43 1.58 10.34 -6.87
C TRP A 43 2.14 11.46 -5.99
N LYS A 44 1.85 11.47 -4.69
CA LYS A 44 2.44 12.42 -3.73
C LYS A 44 3.74 11.90 -3.12
N PHE A 45 4.06 10.63 -3.33
CA PHE A 45 5.25 9.98 -2.79
C PHE A 45 6.16 9.58 -3.94
N ASP A 46 7.46 9.65 -3.71
CA ASP A 46 8.44 9.18 -4.67
C ASP A 46 8.37 7.64 -4.80
N GLU A 47 8.67 7.15 -5.99
CA GLU A 47 8.79 5.71 -6.21
C GLU A 47 9.98 5.13 -5.41
N PHE A 48 9.83 3.90 -4.93
CA PHE A 48 10.89 3.22 -4.21
C PHE A 48 12.11 3.00 -5.12
N ASN A 49 13.26 3.56 -4.72
CA ASN A 49 14.53 3.36 -5.41
C ASN A 49 15.66 3.13 -4.39
N LEU A 50 16.05 1.87 -4.20
CA LEU A 50 17.16 1.54 -3.32
C LEU A 50 18.50 2.08 -3.86
N ALA A 51 18.66 2.19 -5.18
CA ALA A 51 19.90 2.65 -5.78
C ALA A 51 20.20 4.12 -5.45
N SER A 52 19.17 4.96 -5.24
CA SER A 52 19.36 6.36 -4.89
C SER A 52 19.88 6.59 -3.47
N TRP A 53 19.76 5.61 -2.57
CA TRP A 53 20.22 5.76 -1.19
C TRP A 53 21.72 5.50 -1.08
N SER A 54 22.39 6.08 -0.11
CA SER A 54 23.75 5.73 0.31
C SER A 54 23.71 4.62 1.37
N ASP A 55 24.87 4.02 1.64
CA ASP A 55 25.00 3.04 2.72
C ASP A 55 24.77 3.69 4.10
N GLU A 56 25.11 4.97 4.24
CA GLU A 56 24.80 5.77 5.40
C GLU A 56 23.29 5.98 5.53
N GLU A 57 22.62 6.43 4.46
CA GLU A 57 21.16 6.62 4.46
C GLU A 57 20.38 5.34 4.75
N CYS A 58 20.87 4.16 4.33
CA CYS A 58 20.23 2.89 4.69
C CYS A 58 20.36 2.55 6.18
N ARG A 59 21.41 3.03 6.84
CA ARG A 59 21.65 2.79 8.27
C ARG A 59 21.09 3.89 9.17
N THR A 60 20.75 5.05 8.63
CA THR A 60 20.29 6.20 9.42
C THR A 60 18.87 6.03 9.97
N ASP A 61 18.56 6.84 10.99
CA ASP A 61 17.26 6.91 11.64
C ASP A 61 16.13 7.39 10.70
N GLU A 62 16.46 7.98 9.54
CA GLU A 62 15.45 8.46 8.57
C GLU A 62 14.86 7.32 7.74
N THR A 63 15.63 6.27 7.46
CA THR A 63 15.13 5.07 6.76
C THR A 63 14.87 3.90 7.69
N GLU A 64 15.35 3.95 8.94
CA GLU A 64 15.11 2.96 10.00
C GLU A 64 15.45 1.50 9.61
N LEU A 65 16.19 1.26 8.53
CA LEU A 65 16.49 -0.12 8.10
C LEU A 65 17.56 -0.76 8.98
N ARG A 66 18.54 0.01 9.49
CA ARG A 66 19.65 -0.46 10.35
C ARG A 66 20.62 -1.46 9.70
N PHE A 67 20.50 -1.67 8.39
CA PHE A 67 21.33 -2.60 7.61
C PHE A 67 22.05 -1.85 6.48
N ALA A 68 23.23 -2.32 6.11
CA ALA A 68 23.90 -1.85 4.89
C ALA A 68 23.19 -2.37 3.64
N LYS A 69 23.42 -1.75 2.48
CA LYS A 69 22.86 -2.28 1.22
C LYS A 69 23.28 -3.72 0.92
N SER A 70 24.55 -4.04 1.15
CA SER A 70 25.06 -5.40 0.98
C SER A 70 24.31 -6.42 1.85
N ASP A 71 23.92 -6.01 3.06
CA ASP A 71 23.20 -6.88 3.99
C ASP A 71 21.75 -7.07 3.55
N LEU A 72 21.13 -6.06 2.94
CA LEU A 72 19.77 -6.16 2.39
C LEU A 72 19.70 -7.20 1.27
N GLU A 73 20.68 -7.25 0.37
CA GLU A 73 20.74 -8.26 -0.70
C GLU A 73 20.89 -9.68 -0.13
N LEU A 74 21.79 -9.84 0.85
CA LEU A 74 21.97 -11.12 1.54
C LEU A 74 20.68 -11.53 2.25
N LEU A 75 20.05 -10.61 2.98
CA LEU A 75 18.83 -10.86 3.73
C LEU A 75 17.67 -11.24 2.81
N ASN A 76 17.52 -10.55 1.67
CA ASN A 76 16.52 -10.89 0.66
C ASN A 76 16.69 -12.33 0.15
N ASN A 77 17.94 -12.74 -0.10
CA ASN A 77 18.27 -14.10 -0.54
C ASN A 77 18.02 -15.16 0.55
N TYR A 78 18.46 -14.90 1.79
CA TYR A 78 18.34 -15.86 2.89
C TYR A 78 16.92 -16.01 3.43
N LEU A 79 16.15 -14.91 3.48
CA LEU A 79 14.74 -14.96 3.86
C LEU A 79 13.83 -15.50 2.75
N GLN A 80 14.39 -15.70 1.55
CA GLN A 80 13.66 -16.17 0.37
C GLN A 80 12.41 -15.32 0.09
N ILE A 81 12.56 -14.00 0.20
CA ILE A 81 11.44 -13.08 -0.06
C ILE A 81 11.00 -13.27 -1.51
N PRO A 82 9.69 -13.48 -1.77
CA PRO A 82 9.19 -13.58 -3.14
C PRO A 82 9.54 -12.34 -3.96
N GLU A 83 9.91 -12.54 -5.22
CA GLU A 83 10.25 -11.44 -6.14
C GLU A 83 9.12 -10.42 -6.28
N LYS A 84 7.88 -10.90 -6.16
CA LYS A 84 6.66 -10.11 -6.29
C LYS A 84 5.69 -10.44 -5.17
N ILE A 85 5.25 -9.42 -4.45
CA ILE A 85 4.25 -9.54 -3.38
C ILE A 85 3.03 -8.70 -3.76
N VAL A 86 1.85 -9.28 -3.56
CA VAL A 86 0.57 -8.59 -3.74
C VAL A 86 0.04 -8.26 -2.35
N CYS A 87 0.02 -6.98 -2.00
CA CYS A 87 -0.53 -6.52 -0.73
C CYS A 87 -2.05 -6.73 -0.68
N VAL A 88 -2.63 -6.67 0.52
CA VAL A 88 -4.10 -6.80 0.70
C VAL A 88 -4.87 -5.71 -0.05
N GLN A 89 -4.31 -4.49 -0.15
CA GLN A 89 -4.88 -3.43 -0.99
C GLN A 89 -4.70 -3.67 -2.50
N GLY A 90 -4.07 -4.78 -2.91
CA GLY A 90 -3.80 -5.15 -4.29
C GLY A 90 -2.75 -4.28 -4.99
N SER A 91 -1.93 -3.55 -4.23
CA SER A 91 -0.68 -2.98 -4.73
C SER A 91 0.34 -4.10 -4.91
N ILE A 92 1.22 -3.94 -5.89
CA ILE A 92 2.30 -4.88 -6.15
C ILE A 92 3.58 -4.20 -5.69
N CYS A 93 4.35 -4.86 -4.83
CA CYS A 93 5.71 -4.46 -4.48
C CYS A 93 6.69 -5.54 -4.94
N ASN A 94 7.92 -5.11 -5.23
CA ASN A 94 9.01 -6.04 -5.49
C ASN A 94 9.54 -6.62 -4.16
N GLY A 95 10.30 -7.72 -4.22
CA GLY A 95 10.81 -8.39 -3.03
C GLY A 95 11.68 -7.49 -2.13
N MET A 96 12.54 -6.66 -2.74
CA MET A 96 13.42 -5.76 -1.98
C MET A 96 12.66 -4.63 -1.28
N GLU A 97 11.69 -4.03 -1.96
CA GLU A 97 10.78 -3.02 -1.42
C GLU A 97 9.96 -3.61 -0.27
N ALA A 98 9.46 -4.82 -0.43
CA ALA A 98 8.74 -5.53 0.62
C ALA A 98 9.63 -5.81 1.83
N LEU A 99 10.89 -6.20 1.61
CA LEU A 99 11.88 -6.38 2.68
C LEU A 99 12.11 -5.06 3.43
N CYS A 100 12.32 -3.95 2.73
CA CYS A 100 12.49 -2.64 3.35
C CYS A 100 11.25 -2.21 4.16
N ILE A 101 10.04 -2.46 3.65
CA ILE A 101 8.78 -2.21 4.39
C ILE A 101 8.71 -3.07 5.66
N LEU A 102 9.10 -4.35 5.57
CA LEU A 102 9.12 -5.26 6.72
C LEU A 102 10.10 -4.77 7.79
N LEU A 103 11.32 -4.41 7.39
CA LEU A 103 12.36 -3.91 8.29
C LEU A 103 11.92 -2.63 9.00
N LYS A 104 11.36 -1.65 8.27
CA LYS A 104 10.78 -0.43 8.87
C LYS A 104 9.69 -0.74 9.90
N ARG A 105 8.84 -1.73 9.65
CA ARG A 105 7.78 -2.14 10.59
C ARG A 105 8.28 -2.85 11.84
N LEU A 106 9.45 -3.48 11.75
CA LEU A 106 10.11 -4.15 12.87
C LEU A 106 11.08 -3.23 13.62
N ALA A 107 11.41 -2.08 13.05
CA ALA A 107 12.18 -1.05 13.73
C ALA A 107 11.37 -0.52 14.91
N TYR A 108 11.87 -0.78 16.12
CA TYR A 108 11.33 -0.17 17.32
C TYR A 108 11.78 1.30 17.37
N PRO A 109 10.90 2.30 17.53
CA PRO A 109 11.31 3.69 17.62
C PRO A 109 12.24 3.85 18.82
N CYS A 110 13.48 4.26 18.57
CA CYS A 110 14.49 4.49 19.59
C CYS A 110 14.14 5.73 20.43
#